data_AF-A0A1G9T4I5-F1
#
_entry.id   AF-A0A1G9T4I5-F1
#
_cell.length_a   1.000
_cell.length_b   1.000
_cell.length_c   1.000
_cell.angle_alpha   90.00
_cell.angle_beta   90.00
_cell.angle_gamma   90.00
#
_symmetry.space_group_name_H-M   'P 1'
#
loop_
_entity.id
_entity.type
_entity.pdbx_description
1 polymer ?
#
loop_
_entity_poly.entity_id
_entity_poly.type
_entity_poly.pdbx_seq_one_letter_code
_entity_poly.pdbx_strand_id
1 'polypeptide(L)'
;MQKLEGDGLAFVHAGGTITKKELLPGQTLRVDTGCLVAITSGVDYDIEFVKGVKTALFGGEGLFFATLRGPGSVWIQSLPFSRLASRVFAAAPHRGGGKDEGSIARGIFDMFNGD
;
A
#
# COMPACT_ATOMS: atom_id res chain seq x y z
N MET A 1 -4.73 -5.76 11.70
CA MET A 1 -6.20 -5.78 11.57
C MET A 1 -6.80 -5.54 12.95
N GLN A 2 -7.88 -4.79 13.08
CA GLN A 2 -8.58 -4.55 14.35
C GLN A 2 -9.90 -5.33 14.36
N LYS A 3 -10.28 -5.87 15.51
CA LYS A 3 -11.56 -6.57 15.70
C LYS A 3 -12.53 -5.64 16.41
N LEU A 4 -13.74 -5.50 15.87
CA LEU A 4 -14.83 -4.74 16.47
C LEU A 4 -15.93 -5.71 16.90
N GLU A 5 -16.34 -5.66 18.17
CA GLU A 5 -17.41 -6.49 18.75
C GLU A 5 -18.35 -5.63 19.59
N GLY A 6 -19.64 -5.92 19.54
CA GLY A 6 -20.69 -5.18 20.24
C GLY A 6 -21.99 -5.17 19.45
N ASP A 7 -23.00 -4.52 20.01
CA ASP A 7 -24.35 -4.35 19.45
C ASP A 7 -24.65 -2.90 19.02
N GLY A 8 -23.66 -2.01 19.16
CA GLY A 8 -23.73 -0.61 18.75
C GLY A 8 -23.33 -0.37 17.29
N LEU A 9 -23.30 0.91 16.91
CA LEU A 9 -22.86 1.36 15.58
C LEU A 9 -21.34 1.54 15.52
N ALA A 10 -20.74 1.10 14.41
CA ALA A 10 -19.34 1.37 14.08
C ALA A 10 -19.25 2.19 12.79
N PHE A 11 -18.31 3.14 12.75
CA PHE A 11 -18.05 3.98 11.59
C PHE A 11 -16.62 3.73 11.12
N VAL A 12 -16.45 3.44 9.83
CA VAL A 12 -15.14 3.15 9.22
C VAL A 12 -14.96 4.05 8.01
N HIS A 13 -13.78 4.64 7.88
CA HIS A 13 -13.40 5.46 6.73
C HIS A 13 -12.76 4.61 5.63
N ALA A 14 -13.06 4.94 4.37
CA ALA A 14 -12.48 4.33 3.19
C ALA A 14 -12.12 5.42 2.17
N GLY A 15 -10.90 5.38 1.64
CA GLY A 15 -10.41 6.32 0.65
C GLY A 15 -10.98 6.06 -0.75
N GLY A 16 -11.54 7.10 -1.35
CA GLY A 16 -12.20 6.99 -2.65
C GLY A 16 -13.59 6.36 -2.53
N THR A 17 -13.88 5.39 -3.40
CA THR A 17 -15.19 4.72 -3.46
C THR A 17 -15.14 3.37 -2.74
N ILE A 18 -16.23 3.04 -2.03
CA ILE A 18 -16.41 1.74 -1.38
C ILE A 18 -17.14 0.77 -2.30
N THR A 19 -16.62 -0.44 -2.43
CA THR A 19 -17.33 -1.56 -3.06
C THR A 19 -17.51 -2.69 -2.04
N LYS A 20 -18.76 -3.12 -1.85
CA LYS A 20 -19.09 -4.32 -1.07
C LYS A 20 -19.14 -5.54 -2.00
N LYS A 21 -18.55 -6.65 -1.57
CA LYS A 21 -18.61 -7.96 -2.23
C LYS A 21 -19.10 -9.00 -1.23
N GLU A 22 -20.08 -9.80 -1.65
CA GLU A 22 -20.46 -11.01 -0.93
C GLU A 22 -19.68 -12.18 -1.51
N LEU A 23 -18.99 -12.92 -0.66
CA LEU A 23 -18.29 -14.14 -1.01
C LEU A 23 -19.15 -15.34 -0.61
N LEU A 24 -19.45 -16.20 -1.57
CA LEU A 24 -20.08 -17.50 -1.31
C LEU A 24 -19.06 -18.46 -0.66
N PRO A 25 -19.53 -19.56 -0.02
CA PRO A 25 -18.62 -20.57 0.52
C PRO A 25 -17.60 -21.07 -0.52
N GLY A 26 -16.31 -21.01 -0.16
CA GLY A 26 -15.21 -21.42 -1.04
C GLY A 26 -14.84 -20.41 -2.14
N GLN A 27 -15.65 -19.37 -2.36
CA GLN A 27 -15.31 -18.30 -3.31
C GLN A 27 -14.09 -17.53 -2.79
N THR A 28 -13.13 -17.29 -3.69
CA THR A 28 -11.88 -16.60 -3.36
C THR A 28 -11.83 -15.26 -4.06
N LEU A 29 -11.34 -14.23 -3.37
CA LEU A 29 -11.07 -12.91 -3.88
C LEU A 29 -9.65 -12.49 -3.48
N ARG A 30 -8.85 -12.05 -4.46
CA ARG A 30 -7.53 -11.47 -4.20
C ARG A 30 -7.63 -9.95 -4.31
N VAL A 31 -7.17 -9.25 -3.28
CA VAL A 31 -7.22 -7.80 -3.20
C VAL A 31 -5.87 -7.25 -2.73
N ASP A 32 -5.49 -6.07 -3.21
CA ASP A 32 -4.35 -5.35 -2.63
C ASP A 32 -4.61 -5.10 -1.13
N THR A 33 -3.65 -5.42 -0.27
CA THR A 33 -3.82 -5.31 1.18
C THR A 33 -4.18 -3.89 1.62
N GLY A 34 -3.67 -2.85 0.94
CA GLY A 34 -4.02 -1.46 1.22
C GLY A 34 -5.47 -1.14 0.87
N CYS A 35 -6.06 -1.84 -0.11
CA CYS A 35 -7.45 -1.65 -0.52
C CYS A 35 -8.47 -2.35 0.38
N LEU A 36 -8.06 -3.21 1.32
CA LEU A 36 -9.00 -3.91 2.21
C LEU A 36 -9.47 -2.98 3.35
N VAL A 37 -10.78 -2.78 3.46
CA VAL A 37 -11.39 -1.92 4.50
C VAL A 37 -11.90 -2.76 5.68
N ALA A 38 -12.72 -3.76 5.39
CA ALA A 38 -13.34 -4.61 6.41
C ALA A 38 -13.72 -5.97 5.83
N ILE A 39 -13.79 -6.98 6.70
CA ILE A 39 -14.31 -8.31 6.42
C ILE A 39 -15.18 -8.78 7.59
N THR A 40 -16.20 -9.58 7.30
CA THR A 40 -16.92 -10.33 8.35
C THR A 40 -16.10 -11.51 8.85
N SER A 41 -16.36 -11.97 10.08
CA SER A 41 -15.62 -13.05 10.74
C SER A 41 -15.59 -14.39 10.01
N GLY A 42 -16.57 -14.66 9.12
CA GLY A 42 -16.62 -15.89 8.33
C GLY A 42 -15.66 -15.95 7.13
N VAL A 43 -14.96 -14.84 6.83
CA VAL A 43 -14.03 -14.76 5.71
C VAL A 43 -12.63 -15.12 6.18
N ASP A 44 -12.04 -16.17 5.60
CA ASP A 44 -10.63 -16.50 5.81
C ASP A 44 -9.76 -15.44 5.12
N TYR A 45 -8.72 -14.99 5.82
CA TYR A 45 -7.79 -13.93 5.39
C TYR A 45 -6.35 -14.44 5.44
N ASP A 46 -5.63 -14.35 4.32
CA ASP A 46 -4.20 -14.65 4.24
C ASP A 46 -3.45 -13.57 3.45
N ILE A 47 -2.20 -13.28 3.82
CA ILE A 47 -1.36 -12.28 3.14
C ILE A 47 -0.26 -12.98 2.35
N GLU A 48 -0.29 -12.81 1.04
CA GLU A 48 0.73 -13.27 0.13
C GLU A 48 1.64 -12.11 -0.30
N PHE A 49 2.95 -12.25 -0.07
CA PHE A 49 3.93 -11.33 -0.64
C PHE A 49 4.24 -11.72 -2.08
N VAL A 50 4.04 -10.79 -3.02
CA VAL A 50 4.38 -11.02 -4.42
C VAL A 50 5.85 -10.71 -4.65
N LYS A 51 6.68 -11.75 -4.69
CA LYS A 51 8.09 -11.62 -5.11
C LYS A 51 8.16 -11.37 -6.62
N GLY A 52 8.98 -10.40 -7.04
CA GLY A 52 9.43 -10.28 -8.44
C GLY A 52 8.78 -9.19 -9.31
N VAL A 53 7.77 -8.47 -8.82
CA VAL A 53 7.30 -7.26 -9.52
C VAL A 53 8.21 -6.09 -9.14
N LYS A 54 8.76 -5.38 -10.14
CA LYS A 54 9.54 -4.16 -9.93
C LYS A 54 8.66 -3.18 -9.13
N THR A 55 9.01 -2.96 -7.86
CA THR A 55 8.44 -1.99 -6.92
C THR A 55 8.33 -0.56 -7.50
N ALA A 56 9.03 -0.28 -8.60
CA ALA A 56 9.01 0.98 -9.33
C ALA A 56 7.61 1.44 -9.79
N LEU A 57 6.69 0.54 -10.19
CA LEU A 57 5.38 0.97 -10.71
C LEU A 57 4.44 1.54 -9.62
N PHE A 58 4.71 1.21 -8.35
CA PHE A 58 3.97 1.70 -7.19
C PHE A 58 4.81 2.62 -6.30
N GLY A 59 5.84 3.27 -6.84
CA GLY A 59 6.63 4.26 -6.11
C GLY A 59 7.54 3.68 -5.02
N GLY A 60 7.92 2.41 -5.13
CA GLY A 60 8.80 1.74 -4.16
C GLY A 60 8.05 0.94 -3.09
N GLU A 61 6.72 1.06 -2.99
CA GLU A 61 5.91 0.27 -2.08
C GLU A 61 5.81 -1.19 -2.57
N GLY A 62 6.15 -2.16 -1.72
CA GLY A 62 5.99 -3.59 -2.01
C GLY A 62 4.52 -3.93 -2.32
N LEU A 63 4.30 -4.88 -3.24
CA LEU A 63 2.96 -5.34 -3.58
C LEU A 63 2.59 -6.55 -2.69
N PHE A 64 1.64 -6.34 -1.79
CA PHE A 64 1.08 -7.39 -0.93
C PHE A 64 -0.38 -7.64 -1.34
N PHE A 65 -0.71 -8.88 -1.67
CA PHE A 65 -2.10 -9.29 -1.89
C PHE A 65 -2.64 -9.98 -0.64
N ALA A 66 -3.87 -9.65 -0.28
CA ALA A 66 -4.69 -10.44 0.61
C ALA A 66 -5.52 -11.42 -0.22
N THR A 67 -5.46 -12.70 0.13
CA THR A 67 -6.36 -13.74 -0.36
C THR A 67 -7.50 -13.88 0.66
N LEU A 68 -8.72 -13.62 0.20
CA LEU A 68 -9.95 -13.67 1.00
C LEU A 68 -10.80 -14.85 0.53
N ARG A 69 -11.24 -15.72 1.43
CA ARG A 69 -12.10 -16.87 1.08
C ARG A 69 -13.38 -16.85 1.91
N GLY A 70 -14.52 -16.92 1.23
CA GLY A 70 -15.84 -16.87 1.86
C GLY A 70 -16.22 -18.15 2.60
N PRO A 71 -17.33 -18.11 3.36
CA PRO A 71 -18.43 -17.16 3.16
C PRO A 71 -18.37 -15.86 3.98
N GLY A 72 -18.83 -14.75 3.39
CA GLY A 72 -19.05 -13.50 4.13
C GLY A 72 -18.92 -12.24 3.27
N SER A 73 -19.03 -11.08 3.91
CA SER A 73 -18.94 -9.78 3.24
C SER A 73 -17.53 -9.19 3.34
N VAL A 74 -17.10 -8.56 2.25
CA VAL A 74 -15.83 -7.84 2.14
C VAL A 74 -16.09 -6.42 1.63
N TRP A 75 -15.46 -5.43 2.25
CA TRP A 75 -15.48 -4.03 1.82
C TRP A 75 -14.09 -3.60 1.33
N ILE A 76 -14.08 -2.99 0.16
CA ILE A 76 -12.86 -2.63 -0.58
C ILE A 76 -12.91 -1.14 -0.93
N GLN A 77 -11.77 -0.46 -0.79
CA GLN A 77 -11.60 0.93 -1.18
C GLN A 77 -10.80 1.07 -2.47
N SER A 78 -11.09 2.11 -3.26
CA SER A 78 -10.40 2.35 -4.53
C SER A 78 -9.08 3.11 -4.37
N LEU A 79 -8.96 3.96 -3.33
CA LEU A 79 -7.81 4.85 -3.15
C LEU A 79 -7.22 4.72 -1.74
N PRO A 80 -6.34 3.73 -1.50
CA PRO A 80 -5.69 3.59 -0.20
C PRO A 80 -4.78 4.78 0.11
N PHE A 81 -4.78 5.20 1.38
CA PHE A 81 -4.06 6.40 1.82
C PHE A 81 -2.55 6.31 1.58
N SER A 82 -1.93 5.14 1.81
CA SER A 82 -0.50 4.93 1.53
C SER A 82 -0.14 5.23 0.08
N ARG A 83 -0.93 4.71 -0.86
CA ARG A 83 -0.76 4.95 -2.29
C ARG A 83 -0.93 6.43 -2.65
N LEU A 84 -1.94 7.09 -2.06
CA LEU A 84 -2.13 8.53 -2.27
C LEU A 84 -0.92 9.31 -1.74
N ALA A 85 -0.50 9.05 -0.50
CA ALA A 85 0.63 9.71 0.12
C ALA A 85 1.91 9.51 -0.69
N SER A 86 2.23 8.28 -1.08
CA SER A 86 3.41 7.96 -1.89
C SER A 86 3.41 8.64 -3.25
N ARG A 87 2.24 8.78 -3.90
CA ARG A 87 2.10 9.54 -5.15
C ARG A 87 2.30 11.04 -4.94
N VAL A 88 1.76 11.60 -3.85
CA VAL A 88 1.96 13.01 -3.49
C VAL A 88 3.43 13.28 -3.19
N PHE A 89 4.10 12.44 -2.40
CA PHE A 89 5.53 12.58 -2.10
C PHE A 89 6.40 12.48 -3.34
N ALA A 90 6.13 11.52 -4.23
CA ALA A 90 6.86 11.37 -5.48
C ALA A 90 6.68 12.57 -6.42
N ALA A 91 5.52 13.23 -6.38
CA ALA A 91 5.21 14.41 -7.19
C ALA A 91 5.60 15.74 -6.52
N ALA A 92 5.90 15.74 -5.22
CA ALA A 92 6.22 16.95 -4.48
C ALA A 92 7.52 17.57 -5.03
N PRO A 93 7.55 18.91 -5.24
CA PRO A 93 8.79 19.60 -5.57
C PRO A 93 9.81 19.29 -4.48
N HIS A 94 10.98 18.79 -4.88
CA HIS A 94 12.10 18.66 -3.96
C HIS A 94 12.55 20.08 -3.62
N ARG A 95 11.98 20.69 -2.58
CA ARG A 95 12.52 21.93 -1.99
C ARG A 95 13.96 21.64 -1.59
N GLY A 96 14.89 22.28 -2.29
CA GLY A 96 16.26 21.83 -2.43
C GLY A 96 17.02 21.63 -1.12
N GLY A 97 17.77 20.54 -1.05
CA GLY A 97 19.18 20.63 -0.71
C GLY A 97 19.91 20.96 -1.99
N GLY A 98 20.67 22.05 -2.01
CA GLY A 98 21.48 22.45 -3.17
C GLY A 98 22.21 21.23 -3.72
N LYS A 99 21.97 20.91 -5.00
CA LYS A 99 22.93 20.12 -5.75
C LYS A 99 24.15 21.02 -5.87
N ASP A 100 25.05 20.88 -4.90
CA ASP A 100 26.44 21.26 -5.08
C ASP A 100 26.90 20.52 -6.33
N GLU A 101 26.98 21.25 -7.44
CA GLU A 101 27.73 20.87 -8.65
C GLU A 101 29.20 20.57 -8.31
N GLY A 102 29.63 20.79 -7.07
CA GLY A 102 30.89 20.35 -6.49
C GLY A 102 30.93 18.90 -5.98
N SER A 103 29.84 18.13 -5.86
CA SER A 103 29.92 16.78 -5.26
C SER A 103 30.59 15.73 -6.17
N ILE A 104 30.27 15.76 -7.47
CA ILE A 104 30.95 14.94 -8.49
C ILE A 104 32.37 15.45 -8.77
N ALA A 105 32.58 16.77 -8.80
CA ALA A 105 33.90 17.35 -8.99
C ALA A 105 34.83 17.11 -7.79
N ARG A 106 34.31 17.15 -6.55
CA ARG A 106 35.02 16.86 -5.30
C ARG A 106 35.31 15.37 -5.15
N GLY A 107 34.37 14.49 -5.53
CA GLY A 107 34.62 13.05 -5.55
C GLY A 107 35.70 12.62 -6.55
N ILE A 108 35.80 13.33 -7.69
CA ILE A 108 36.90 13.14 -8.65
C ILE A 108 38.20 13.77 -8.11
N PHE A 109 38.16 14.97 -7.54
CA PHE A 109 39.33 15.66 -7.00
C PHE A 109 39.98 14.90 -5.82
N ASP A 110 39.19 14.36 -4.89
CA ASP A 110 39.68 13.54 -3.76
C ASP A 110 40.27 12.19 -4.23
N MET A 111 39.84 11.67 -5.39
CA MET A 111 40.46 10.48 -6.00
C MET A 111 41.80 10.77 -6.69
N PHE A 112 42.03 12.00 -7.14
CA PHE A 112 43.26 12.39 -7.84
C PHE A 112 44.31 13.04 -6.92
N ASN A 113 43.93 13.47 -5.72
CA ASN A 113 44.79 14.26 -4.83
C ASN A 113 44.96 13.59 -3.45
N GLY A 114 45.19 12.28 -3.46
CA GLY A 114 45.39 11.48 -2.26
C GLY A 114 46.50 12.02 -1.35
N ASP A 115 46.16 12.12 -0.07
CA ASP A 115 46.97 11.80 1.12
C ASP A 115 46.03 11.21 2.18
#